data_AF-A0A2M7APC6-F1
#
_entry.id   AF-A0A2M7APC6-F1
#
_cell.length_a   1.000
_cell.length_b   1.000
_cell.length_c   1.000
_cell.angle_alpha   90.00
_cell.angle_beta   90.00
_cell.angle_gamma   90.00
#
_symmetry.space_group_name_H-M   'P 1'
#
loop_
_entity.id
_entity.type
_entity.pdbx_description
1 polymer ?
#
loop_
_entity_poly.entity_id
_entity_poly.type
_entity_poly.pdbx_seq_one_letter_code
_entity_poly.pdbx_strand_id
1 'polypeptide(L)'
;MRNQRISQNGFTIIEILVVVVIIGILASIVVVSFNSTLRKSRETKVKADLTQIAKAVEALGVDTDRYPNGCPKESTANPEVMDLTTSVAGLLSRPPVGVVQAPCEWTAFAVSQWNGPYLKQVLVDPWNRNYFFDPDFAPYMYNSACPSQAPQAVCVVVGSFGPDGSMYNCDDFFIKLWQ
;
A
#
# COMPACT_ATOMS: atom_id res chain seq x y z
N MET A 1 -60.12 -44.55 -11.50
CA MET A 1 -58.78 -43.99 -11.21
C MET A 1 -58.97 -42.84 -10.22
N ARG A 2 -58.56 -43.02 -8.96
CA ARG A 2 -58.83 -42.08 -7.86
C ARG A 2 -57.77 -40.98 -7.87
N ASN A 3 -58.14 -39.82 -8.38
CA ASN A 3 -57.25 -38.67 -8.55
C ASN A 3 -56.98 -38.02 -7.17
N GLN A 4 -55.87 -38.38 -6.53
CA GLN A 4 -55.43 -37.74 -5.28
C GLN A 4 -54.93 -36.33 -5.59
N ARG A 5 -55.75 -35.32 -5.29
CA ARG A 5 -55.30 -33.92 -5.29
C ARG A 5 -54.32 -33.76 -4.14
N ILE A 6 -53.05 -33.50 -4.46
CA ILE A 6 -52.04 -33.10 -3.49
C ILE A 6 -52.47 -31.73 -2.96
N SER A 7 -52.82 -31.64 -1.68
CA SER A 7 -53.09 -30.37 -1.00
C SER A 7 -51.81 -29.55 -1.02
N GLN A 8 -51.79 -28.46 -1.79
CA GLN A 8 -50.73 -27.46 -1.68
C GLN A 8 -51.05 -26.59 -0.49
N ASN A 9 -50.45 -26.93 0.66
CA ASN A 9 -50.51 -26.09 1.85
C ASN A 9 -49.71 -24.81 1.56
N GLY A 10 -50.38 -23.66 1.55
CA GLY A 10 -49.74 -22.36 1.39
C GLY A 10 -49.02 -21.93 2.67
N PHE A 11 -47.97 -21.12 2.52
CA PHE A 11 -47.27 -20.51 3.65
C PHE A 11 -48.20 -19.55 4.41
N THR A 12 -48.07 -19.56 5.73
CA THR A 12 -48.78 -18.61 6.59
C THR A 12 -48.05 -17.28 6.69
N ILE A 13 -48.78 -16.20 6.95
CA ILE A 13 -48.18 -14.86 7.15
C ILE A 13 -47.20 -14.88 8.33
N ILE A 14 -47.49 -15.66 9.37
CA ILE A 14 -46.62 -15.75 10.55
C ILE A 14 -45.28 -16.42 10.24
N GLU A 15 -45.24 -17.41 9.35
CA GLU A 15 -43.99 -18.03 8.90
C GLU A 15 -43.09 -17.03 8.16
N ILE A 16 -43.66 -16.24 7.26
CA ILE A 16 -42.89 -15.21 6.54
C ILE A 16 -42.46 -14.08 7.49
N LEU A 17 -43.30 -13.69 8.46
CA LEU A 17 -42.97 -12.65 9.44
C LEU A 17 -41.78 -13.05 10.32
N VAL A 18 -41.75 -14.27 10.83
CA VAL A 18 -40.63 -14.75 11.65
C VAL A 18 -39.34 -14.81 10.84
N VAL A 19 -39.41 -15.25 9.57
CA VAL A 19 -38.23 -15.33 8.70
C VAL A 19 -37.61 -13.96 8.42
N VAL A 20 -38.42 -12.95 8.09
CA VAL A 20 -37.87 -11.60 7.83
C VAL A 20 -37.29 -10.96 9.08
N VAL A 21 -37.85 -11.26 10.26
CA VAL A 21 -37.29 -10.82 11.55
C VAL A 21 -35.93 -11.47 11.79
N ILE A 22 -35.81 -12.79 11.59
CA ILE A 22 -34.53 -13.49 11.75
C ILE A 22 -33.48 -12.98 10.76
N ILE A 23 -33.85 -12.78 9.48
CA ILE A 23 -32.95 -12.23 8.46
C ILE A 23 -32.51 -10.82 8.83
N GLY A 24 -33.42 -9.97 9.33
CA GLY A 24 -33.09 -8.62 9.79
C GLY A 24 -32.07 -8.60 10.93
N ILE A 25 -32.24 -9.47 11.92
CA ILE A 25 -31.29 -9.62 13.04
C ILE A 25 -29.93 -10.09 12.53
N LEU A 26 -29.89 -11.14 11.71
CA LEU A 26 -28.64 -11.67 11.18
C LEU A 26 -27.90 -10.66 10.28
N ALA A 27 -28.63 -9.94 9.42
CA ALA A 27 -28.06 -8.93 8.54
C ALA A 27 -27.36 -7.80 9.32
N SER A 28 -27.95 -7.34 10.43
CA SER A 28 -27.37 -6.27 11.24
C SER A 28 -26.00 -6.64 11.85
N ILE A 29 -25.81 -7.89 12.27
CA ILE A 29 -24.56 -8.39 12.88
C ILE A 29 -23.47 -8.54 11.82
N VAL A 30 -23.82 -9.01 10.62
CA VAL A 30 -22.87 -9.24 9.53
C VAL A 30 -22.23 -7.93 9.05
N VAL A 31 -23.00 -6.85 8.94
CA VAL A 31 -22.48 -5.55 8.44
C VAL A 31 -21.36 -4.99 9.32
N VAL A 32 -21.50 -5.05 10.65
CA VAL A 32 -20.50 -4.50 11.58
C VAL A 32 -19.21 -5.33 11.55
N SER A 33 -19.31 -6.66 11.53
CA SER A 33 -18.14 -7.54 11.54
C SER A 33 -17.33 -7.44 10.24
N PHE A 34 -18.01 -7.32 9.10
CA PHE A 34 -17.38 -7.25 7.77
C PHE A 34 -16.43 -6.06 7.61
N ASN A 35 -16.82 -4.86 8.07
CA ASN A 35 -15.99 -3.65 7.96
C ASN A 35 -14.64 -3.77 8.71
N SER A 36 -14.63 -4.43 9.86
CA SER A 36 -13.41 -4.62 10.65
C SER A 36 -12.43 -5.58 9.97
N THR A 37 -12.94 -6.66 9.36
CA THR A 37 -12.15 -7.64 8.62
C THR A 37 -11.57 -7.03 7.35
N LEU A 38 -12.37 -6.24 6.62
CA LEU A 38 -11.89 -5.51 5.45
C LEU A 38 -10.74 -4.58 5.80
N ARG A 39 -10.85 -3.78 6.85
CA ARG A 39 -9.78 -2.87 7.28
C ARG A 39 -8.48 -3.62 7.57
N LYS A 40 -8.55 -4.69 8.37
CA LYS A 40 -7.38 -5.54 8.68
C LYS A 40 -6.77 -6.15 7.42
N SER A 41 -7.60 -6.63 6.49
CA SER A 41 -7.13 -7.19 5.22
C SER A 41 -6.37 -6.17 4.38
N ARG A 42 -6.84 -4.91 4.32
CA ARG A 42 -6.14 -3.81 3.65
C ARG A 42 -4.78 -3.53 4.31
N GLU A 43 -4.75 -3.40 5.64
CA GLU A 43 -3.50 -3.18 6.38
C GLU A 43 -2.48 -4.31 6.16
N THR A 44 -2.93 -5.57 6.19
CA THR A 44 -2.06 -6.72 5.90
C THR A 44 -1.53 -6.67 4.47
N LYS A 45 -2.38 -6.34 3.50
CA LYS A 45 -1.98 -6.19 2.10
C LYS A 45 -0.90 -5.10 1.94
N VAL A 46 -1.12 -3.91 2.48
CA VAL A 46 -0.17 -2.79 2.41
C VAL A 46 1.19 -3.19 2.98
N LYS A 47 1.20 -3.81 4.17
CA LYS A 47 2.46 -4.24 4.80
C LYS A 47 3.21 -5.28 3.98
N ALA A 48 2.48 -6.23 3.37
CA ALA A 48 3.07 -7.23 2.50
C ALA A 48 3.67 -6.61 1.23
N ASP A 49 2.92 -5.71 0.59
CA ASP A 49 3.35 -5.00 -0.61
C ASP A 49 4.59 -4.13 -0.31
N LEU A 50 4.57 -3.34 0.77
CA LEU A 50 5.72 -2.53 1.22
C LEU A 50 6.95 -3.39 1.51
N THR A 51 6.78 -4.57 2.11
CA THR A 51 7.91 -5.48 2.39
C THR A 51 8.53 -5.98 1.10
N GLN A 52 7.72 -6.25 0.08
CA GLN A 52 8.20 -6.66 -1.24
C GLN A 52 8.92 -5.52 -1.95
N ILE A 53 8.36 -4.31 -1.87
CA ILE A 53 8.95 -3.09 -2.46
C ILE A 53 10.28 -2.76 -1.78
N ALA A 54 10.36 -2.80 -0.45
CA ALA A 54 11.59 -2.54 0.29
C ALA A 54 12.74 -3.46 -0.15
N LYS A 55 12.47 -4.76 -0.27
CA LYS A 55 13.45 -5.73 -0.79
C LYS A 55 13.89 -5.42 -2.22
N ALA A 56 12.98 -4.96 -3.07
CA ALA A 56 13.30 -4.58 -4.44
C ALA A 56 14.15 -3.31 -4.49
N VAL A 57 13.87 -2.32 -3.64
CA VAL A 57 14.68 -1.10 -3.49
C VAL A 57 16.08 -1.44 -2.96
N GLU A 58 16.18 -2.34 -2.00
CA GLU A 58 17.47 -2.82 -1.51
C GLU A 58 18.29 -3.49 -2.63
N ALA A 59 17.67 -4.36 -3.43
CA ALA A 59 18.31 -5.02 -4.56
C ALA A 59 18.75 -4.02 -5.65
N LEU A 60 17.90 -3.06 -6.00
CA LEU A 60 18.26 -1.94 -6.88
C LEU A 60 19.50 -1.21 -6.37
N GLY A 61 19.52 -0.93 -5.07
CA GLY A 61 20.63 -0.27 -4.42
C GLY A 61 21.92 -1.11 -4.42
N VAL A 62 21.82 -2.44 -4.26
CA VAL A 62 22.99 -3.33 -4.34
C VAL A 62 23.64 -3.28 -5.72
N ASP A 63 22.84 -3.24 -6.78
CA ASP A 63 23.36 -3.24 -8.16
C ASP A 63 23.88 -1.86 -8.58
N THR A 64 23.13 -0.81 -8.28
CA THR A 64 23.35 0.52 -8.89
C THR A 64 23.99 1.53 -7.96
N ASP A 65 24.08 1.21 -6.67
CA ASP A 65 24.44 2.15 -5.59
C ASP A 65 23.57 3.42 -5.59
N ARG A 66 22.30 3.24 -5.98
CA ARG A 66 21.29 4.30 -6.08
C ARG A 66 19.96 3.89 -5.45
N TYR A 67 19.27 4.87 -4.88
CA TYR A 67 17.87 4.77 -4.50
C TYR A 67 16.92 5.06 -5.69
N PRO A 68 15.61 4.81 -5.54
CA PRO A 68 14.62 5.04 -6.60
C PRO A 68 14.58 6.48 -7.12
N ASN A 69 15.01 7.47 -6.34
CA ASN A 69 15.11 8.85 -6.79
C ASN A 69 16.41 9.16 -7.57
N GLY A 70 17.28 8.17 -7.78
CA GLY A 70 18.57 8.34 -8.44
C GLY A 70 19.65 8.95 -7.54
N CYS A 71 19.40 9.19 -6.25
CA CYS A 71 20.45 9.60 -5.32
C CYS A 71 21.36 8.42 -4.92
N PRO A 72 22.63 8.67 -4.58
CA PRO A 72 23.47 7.70 -3.88
C PRO A 72 22.78 7.15 -2.63
N LYS A 73 23.03 5.89 -2.28
CA LYS A 73 22.40 5.26 -1.09
C LYS A 73 22.77 5.90 0.24
N GLU A 74 23.87 6.63 0.27
CA GLU A 74 24.33 7.38 1.44
C GLU A 74 23.64 8.76 1.56
N SER A 75 22.84 9.15 0.57
CA SER A 75 22.18 10.45 0.51
C SER A 75 20.74 10.37 0.97
N THR A 76 20.36 11.28 1.86
CA THR A 76 18.97 11.57 2.24
C THR A 76 18.44 12.81 1.51
N ALA A 77 18.98 13.10 0.31
CA ALA A 77 18.59 14.29 -0.44
C ALA A 77 17.32 14.05 -1.26
N ASN A 78 16.53 15.11 -1.38
CA ASN A 78 15.40 15.19 -2.28
C ASN A 78 15.83 15.19 -3.76
N PRO A 79 15.00 14.69 -4.69
CA PRO A 79 13.53 14.59 -4.57
C PRO A 79 12.99 13.24 -4.05
N GLU A 80 11.78 13.30 -3.48
CA GLU A 80 10.90 12.15 -3.27
C GLU A 80 10.38 11.56 -4.59
N VAL A 81 10.02 10.27 -4.59
CA VAL A 81 9.35 9.59 -5.71
C VAL A 81 7.95 9.18 -5.27
N MET A 82 6.94 9.95 -5.67
CA MET A 82 5.54 9.72 -5.32
C MET A 82 4.88 8.56 -6.07
N ASP A 83 5.53 8.09 -7.14
CA ASP A 83 5.02 7.01 -7.96
C ASP A 83 6.15 6.04 -8.34
N LEU A 84 6.23 4.95 -7.58
CA LEU A 84 7.20 3.87 -7.80
C LEU A 84 6.93 3.03 -9.06
N THR A 85 5.82 3.26 -9.78
CA THR A 85 5.57 2.61 -11.09
C THR A 85 6.36 3.28 -12.22
N THR A 86 6.86 4.49 -12.01
CA THR A 86 7.57 5.26 -13.03
C THR A 86 8.94 4.65 -13.35
N SER A 87 9.43 4.89 -14.57
CA SER A 87 10.78 4.47 -14.95
C SER A 87 11.87 5.18 -14.13
N VAL A 88 11.58 6.37 -13.58
CA VAL A 88 12.50 7.09 -12.69
C VAL A 88 12.83 6.27 -11.45
N ALA A 89 11.86 5.54 -10.90
CA ALA A 89 12.06 4.67 -9.74
C ALA A 89 13.06 3.52 -9.99
N GLY A 90 13.30 3.15 -11.25
CA GLY A 90 14.23 2.07 -11.61
C GLY A 90 13.78 0.66 -11.20
N LEU A 91 12.58 0.49 -10.62
CA LEU A 91 12.09 -0.79 -10.11
C LEU A 91 11.54 -1.71 -11.20
N LEU A 92 10.79 -1.16 -12.16
CA LEU A 92 10.06 -1.91 -13.19
C LEU A 92 10.73 -1.88 -14.56
N SER A 93 11.53 -0.86 -14.83
CA SER A 93 12.18 -0.66 -16.11
C SER A 93 13.49 0.08 -15.90
N ARG A 94 14.39 -0.04 -16.89
CA ARG A 94 15.67 0.66 -16.89
C ARG A 94 15.46 2.18 -16.67
N PRO A 95 16.09 2.79 -15.66
CA PRO A 95 15.88 4.20 -15.37
C PRO A 95 16.55 5.11 -16.40
N PRO A 96 15.99 6.30 -16.65
CA PRO A 96 16.52 7.23 -17.65
C PRO A 96 17.72 8.01 -17.11
N VAL A 97 18.79 8.12 -17.90
CA VAL A 97 20.01 8.84 -17.52
C VAL A 97 19.81 10.35 -17.62
N GLY A 98 20.24 11.10 -16.59
CA GLY A 98 20.33 12.58 -16.64
C GLY A 98 19.00 13.35 -16.64
N VAL A 99 17.90 12.73 -16.18
CA VAL A 99 16.58 13.40 -16.13
C VAL A 99 16.36 14.17 -14.82
N VAL A 100 17.03 13.77 -13.74
CA VAL A 100 16.98 14.41 -12.42
C VAL A 100 18.31 15.12 -12.17
N GLN A 101 18.30 16.23 -11.45
CA GLN A 101 19.50 17.04 -11.21
C GLN A 101 20.45 16.38 -10.21
N ALA A 102 21.76 16.44 -10.49
CA ALA A 102 22.81 16.04 -9.54
C ALA A 102 22.63 16.72 -8.15
N PRO A 103 22.89 16.02 -7.03
CA PRO A 103 23.52 14.70 -6.93
C PRO A 103 22.57 13.51 -7.12
N CYS A 104 21.27 13.78 -7.30
CA CYS A 104 20.23 12.77 -7.38
C CYS A 104 19.91 12.41 -8.82
N GLU A 105 20.88 11.86 -9.52
CA GLU A 105 20.74 11.51 -10.92
C GLU A 105 21.13 10.05 -11.20
N TRP A 106 20.38 9.44 -12.10
CA TRP A 106 20.79 8.20 -12.74
C TRP A 106 21.96 8.48 -13.67
N THR A 107 23.17 8.07 -13.25
CA THR A 107 24.38 8.20 -14.05
C THR A 107 24.45 7.06 -15.09
N ALA A 108 25.16 7.29 -16.20
CA ALA A 108 25.38 6.24 -17.19
C ALA A 108 26.06 5.00 -16.58
N PHE A 109 26.92 5.21 -15.57
CA PHE A 109 27.55 4.12 -14.82
C PHE A 109 26.52 3.34 -13.99
N ALA A 110 25.73 3.99 -13.15
CA ALA A 110 24.71 3.32 -12.33
C ALA A 110 23.72 2.54 -13.20
N VAL A 111 23.28 3.14 -14.30
CA VAL A 111 22.37 2.51 -15.26
C VAL A 111 23.03 1.34 -16.02
N SER A 112 24.36 1.31 -16.16
CA SER A 112 25.07 0.17 -16.74
C SER A 112 25.12 -1.05 -15.81
N GLN A 113 25.02 -0.83 -14.49
CA GLN A 113 24.99 -1.89 -13.48
C GLN A 113 23.56 -2.39 -13.18
N TRP A 114 22.54 -1.68 -13.66
CA TRP A 114 21.14 -2.06 -13.46
C TRP A 114 20.85 -3.46 -14.02
N ASN A 115 20.33 -4.34 -13.16
CA ASN A 115 20.04 -5.74 -13.47
C ASN A 115 18.56 -6.12 -13.23
N GLY A 116 17.69 -5.11 -13.23
CA GLY A 116 16.26 -5.31 -13.04
C GLY A 116 15.56 -5.98 -14.25
N PRO A 117 14.22 -6.05 -14.24
CA PRO A 117 13.33 -5.42 -13.27
C PRO A 117 13.34 -6.13 -11.91
N TYR A 118 13.29 -5.35 -10.84
CA TYR A 118 13.32 -5.84 -9.46
C TYR A 118 11.91 -6.27 -8.97
N LEU A 119 10.87 -5.81 -9.67
CA LEU A 119 9.48 -6.22 -9.47
C LEU A 119 8.82 -6.50 -10.82
N LYS A 120 7.85 -7.43 -10.84
CA LYS A 120 7.02 -7.68 -12.03
C LYS A 120 6.01 -6.56 -12.28
N GLN A 121 5.53 -5.96 -11.20
CA GLN A 121 4.64 -4.81 -11.16
C GLN A 121 4.70 -4.22 -9.76
N VAL A 122 4.59 -2.89 -9.66
CA VAL A 122 4.26 -2.22 -8.41
C VAL A 122 2.74 -2.09 -8.42
N LEU A 123 2.08 -2.80 -7.51
CA LEU A 123 0.62 -2.67 -7.34
C LEU A 123 0.31 -1.33 -6.67
N VAL A 124 -0.92 -0.86 -6.85
CA VAL A 124 -1.46 0.23 -6.01
C VAL A 124 -1.86 -0.30 -4.64
N ASP A 125 -1.87 0.59 -3.65
CA ASP A 125 -2.35 0.27 -2.32
C ASP A 125 -3.87 -0.04 -2.33
N PRO A 126 -4.45 -0.57 -1.24
CA PRO A 126 -5.87 -0.91 -1.16
C PRO A 126 -6.84 0.26 -1.24
N TRP A 127 -6.34 1.50 -1.23
CA TRP A 127 -7.11 2.72 -1.42
C TRP A 127 -6.84 3.36 -2.78
N ASN A 128 -6.22 2.60 -3.69
CA ASN A 128 -5.92 2.98 -5.07
C ASN A 128 -4.97 4.18 -5.18
N ARG A 129 -3.96 4.23 -4.30
CA ARG A 129 -2.85 5.19 -4.36
C ARG A 129 -1.55 4.48 -4.69
N ASN A 130 -0.62 5.24 -5.26
CA ASN A 130 0.72 4.74 -5.55
C ASN A 130 1.55 4.68 -4.27
N TYR A 131 2.47 3.71 -4.22
CA TYR A 131 3.51 3.71 -3.20
C TYR A 131 4.56 4.77 -3.53
N PHE A 132 5.11 5.37 -2.48
CA PHE A 132 6.15 6.40 -2.57
C PHE A 132 7.48 5.90 -1.99
N PHE A 133 8.56 6.56 -2.41
CA PHE A 133 9.86 6.54 -1.76
C PHE A 133 10.20 7.94 -1.28
N ASP A 134 10.61 8.04 -0.03
CA ASP A 134 10.98 9.31 0.61
C ASP A 134 12.35 9.14 1.31
N PRO A 135 13.38 9.89 0.88
CA PRO A 135 14.73 9.80 1.41
C PRO A 135 14.92 10.50 2.77
N ASP A 136 14.00 11.39 3.15
CA ASP A 136 14.03 12.19 4.37
C ASP A 136 12.68 12.18 5.12
N PHE A 137 11.99 11.04 5.07
CA PHE A 137 10.67 10.88 5.67
C PHE A 137 10.70 11.17 7.16
N ALA A 138 9.89 12.16 7.54
CA ALA A 138 9.75 12.61 8.90
C ALA A 138 8.33 12.28 9.41
N PRO A 139 8.14 11.08 9.99
CA PRO A 139 6.81 10.64 10.39
C PRO A 139 6.24 11.58 11.46
N TYR A 140 4.96 11.91 11.32
CA TYR A 140 4.18 12.69 12.29
C TYR A 140 4.61 14.16 12.46
N MET A 141 5.42 14.71 11.54
CA MET A 141 5.91 16.09 11.64
C MET A 141 4.81 17.15 11.68
N TYR A 142 3.62 16.87 11.13
CA TYR A 142 2.54 17.86 10.97
C TYR A 142 1.25 17.56 11.75
N ASN A 143 1.18 16.47 12.52
CA ASN A 143 -0.06 16.12 13.23
C ASN A 143 0.16 15.70 14.70
N SER A 144 -0.27 16.57 15.62
CA SER A 144 -0.28 16.32 17.07
C SER A 144 -1.32 15.27 17.51
N ALA A 145 -2.16 14.78 16.61
CA ALA A 145 -3.16 13.74 16.86
C ALA A 145 -2.62 12.30 16.72
N CYS A 146 -1.29 12.10 16.64
CA CYS A 146 -0.64 10.79 16.71
C CYS A 146 -0.09 10.54 18.13
N PRO A 147 -0.93 10.16 19.12
CA PRO A 147 -0.59 10.19 20.54
C PRO A 147 0.42 9.13 21.00
N SER A 148 0.93 8.27 20.11
CA SER A 148 1.67 7.06 20.51
C SER A 148 3.03 6.84 19.84
N GLN A 149 3.53 7.78 19.04
CA GLN A 149 4.82 7.61 18.38
C GLN A 149 5.77 8.73 18.78
N ALA A 150 6.85 8.36 19.47
CA ALA A 150 7.98 9.26 19.69
C ALA A 150 8.45 9.81 18.32
N PRO A 151 8.86 11.09 18.23
CA PRO A 151 9.41 11.64 16.99
C PRO A 151 10.52 10.72 16.52
N GLN A 152 10.32 10.07 15.37
CA GLN A 152 11.36 9.24 14.79
C GLN A 152 12.31 10.15 14.03
N ALA A 153 13.61 9.88 14.15
CA ALA A 153 14.60 10.56 13.31
C ALA A 153 14.21 10.39 11.83
N VAL A 154 14.50 11.43 11.04
CA VAL A 154 14.43 11.43 9.58
C VAL A 154 15.02 10.13 9.06
N CYS A 155 14.27 9.41 8.21
CA CYS A 155 14.66 8.09 7.74
C CYS A 155 14.28 7.88 6.28
N VAL A 156 15.08 7.08 5.58
CA VAL A 156 14.78 6.66 4.22
C VAL A 156 13.70 5.58 4.27
N VAL A 157 12.58 5.78 3.57
CA VAL A 157 11.46 4.85 3.59
C VAL A 157 10.88 4.59 2.21
N VAL A 158 10.15 3.48 2.13
CA VAL A 158 9.04 3.32 1.18
C VAL A 158 7.73 3.29 1.93
N GLY A 159 6.68 3.89 1.38
CA GLY A 159 5.41 4.04 2.08
C GLY A 159 4.18 4.19 1.21
N SER A 160 3.02 4.26 1.87
CA SER A 160 1.70 4.58 1.34
C SER A 160 1.01 5.56 2.30
N PHE A 161 0.31 6.55 1.74
CA PHE A 161 -0.41 7.57 2.52
C PHE A 161 -1.75 7.09 3.10
N GLY A 162 -1.92 5.76 3.23
CA GLY A 162 -3.05 5.19 3.94
C GLY A 162 -4.43 5.48 3.33
N PRO A 163 -5.51 5.35 4.12
CA PRO A 163 -6.89 5.64 3.74
C PRO A 163 -7.20 7.06 3.28
N ASP A 164 -6.65 8.08 3.92
CA ASP A 164 -7.01 9.48 3.65
C ASP A 164 -6.14 10.12 2.55
N GLY A 165 -4.93 9.59 2.34
CA GLY A 165 -3.98 10.09 1.35
C GLY A 165 -3.28 11.37 1.78
N SER A 166 -3.49 11.82 3.01
CA SER A 166 -2.81 12.98 3.56
C SER A 166 -1.41 12.56 3.99
N MET A 167 -0.42 13.39 3.68
CA MET A 167 0.97 13.04 3.93
C MET A 167 1.38 13.29 5.39
N TYR A 168 2.27 12.45 5.90
CA TYR A 168 2.97 12.59 7.19
C TYR A 168 2.04 12.59 8.41
N ASN A 169 1.05 11.70 8.40
CA ASN A 169 0.06 11.56 9.47
C ASN A 169 0.09 10.16 10.10
N CYS A 170 -0.92 9.83 10.91
CA CYS A 170 -0.93 8.59 11.70
C CYS A 170 -1.41 7.36 10.92
N ASP A 171 -2.10 7.54 9.80
CA ASP A 171 -2.59 6.42 8.97
C ASP A 171 -1.67 6.06 7.81
N ASP A 172 -0.56 6.78 7.66
CA ASP A 172 0.55 6.40 6.80
C ASP A 172 1.17 5.05 7.19
N PHE A 173 1.45 4.24 6.17
CA PHE A 173 2.19 2.99 6.32
C PHE A 173 3.55 3.16 5.67
N PHE A 174 4.62 2.85 6.40
CA PHE A 174 5.97 2.93 5.86
C PHE A 174 6.87 1.81 6.41
N ILE A 175 7.89 1.47 5.63
CA ILE A 175 9.00 0.60 6.04
C ILE A 175 10.29 1.39 5.89
N LYS A 176 11.08 1.41 6.96
CA LYS A 176 12.44 1.96 6.94
C LYS A 176 13.35 1.06 6.12
N LEU A 177 14.11 1.66 5.22
CA LEU A 177 15.17 0.98 4.51
C LEU A 177 16.44 0.95 5.37
N TRP A 178 17.23 -0.11 5.24
CA TRP A 178 18.47 -0.26 6.01
C TRP A 178 19.52 0.74 5.54
N GLN A 179 20.16 1.41 6.49
CA GLN A 179 21.39 2.18 6.31
C GLN A 179 22.58 1.36 6.82
#